data_AF-X1DVJ9-F1
#
_entry.id   AF-X1DVJ9-F1
#
_cell.length_a   1.000
_cell.length_b   1.000
_cell.length_c   1.000
_cell.angle_alpha   90.00
_cell.angle_beta   90.00
_cell.angle_gamma   90.00
#
_symmetry.space_group_name_H-M   'P 1'
#
loop_
_entity.id
_entity.type
_entity.pdbx_description
1 polymer ?
#
loop_
_entity_poly.entity_id
_entity_poly.type
_entity_poly.pdbx_seq_one_letter_code
_entity_poly.pdbx_strand_id
1 'polypeptide(L)'
;HAGAGTDEDIFYKRWDAVSSSWITTKVVSTESDSYSRSPSLIVDSSGNIHIAWHDGTDYVSSGTDSDVFYKRWDTSTSTWTTTEVVSTESTGDSTNPSLTVNSTGTIHIAWQDITDYNGAGTDIDIFYKFLTGPPLAPELAFIVPNPTDIDTVYLDWDNVTTATTYYVYRSAYYIWSVEKLNPIATVITSGYFDTIPYEGNFYYVIVAGNFAGNSSHSNCQYVEVIFPDFKAPELTPILPNPTEVNSISLVWDSIDGATEYYIYRSDSYIWSVEGLTPVDTVITTSFVD
;
A
#
# COMPACT_ATOMS: atom_id res chain seq x y z
N HIS A 1 36.36 18.99 5.69
CA HIS A 1 35.37 18.21 6.49
C HIS A 1 35.85 16.77 6.56
N ALA A 2 35.40 15.95 7.52
CA ALA A 2 35.77 14.52 7.50
C ALA A 2 35.28 13.90 6.18
N GLY A 3 36.18 13.30 5.39
CA GLY A 3 35.88 12.73 4.08
C GLY A 3 35.97 13.69 2.88
N ALA A 4 36.44 14.93 3.07
CA ALA A 4 36.78 15.84 1.97
C ALA A 4 38.30 15.96 1.87
N GLY A 5 38.85 15.71 0.67
CA GLY A 5 40.28 15.67 0.38
C GLY A 5 40.88 17.05 0.12
N THR A 6 41.92 17.10 -0.74
CA THR A 6 42.51 18.35 -1.24
C THR A 6 41.92 18.79 -2.58
N ASP A 7 41.10 17.93 -3.14
CA ASP A 7 40.37 17.97 -4.40
C ASP A 7 39.02 18.70 -4.25
N GLU A 8 38.26 18.75 -5.34
CA GLU A 8 36.94 19.39 -5.37
C GLU A 8 35.88 18.37 -4.95
N ASP A 9 35.04 18.73 -3.97
CA ASP A 9 34.03 17.85 -3.39
C ASP A 9 32.61 18.42 -3.56
N ILE A 10 31.60 17.55 -3.61
CA ILE A 10 30.20 17.95 -3.53
C ILE A 10 29.79 18.10 -2.07
N PHE A 11 29.44 19.32 -1.67
CA PHE A 11 28.88 19.61 -0.35
C PHE A 11 27.37 19.85 -0.44
N TYR A 12 26.65 19.43 0.59
CA TYR A 12 25.22 19.66 0.76
C TYR A 12 24.92 20.36 2.08
N LYS A 13 23.92 21.25 2.03
CA LYS A 13 23.33 21.95 3.18
C LYS A 13 21.87 22.28 2.84
N ARG A 14 20.98 22.27 3.84
CA ARG A 14 19.60 22.76 3.72
C ARG A 14 19.28 23.81 4.78
N TRP A 15 18.34 24.67 4.47
CA TRP A 15 17.73 25.57 5.44
C TRP A 15 16.74 24.79 6.31
N ASP A 16 16.90 24.85 7.63
CA ASP A 16 15.92 24.38 8.59
C ASP A 16 15.05 25.54 9.03
N ALA A 17 13.78 25.50 8.63
CA ALA A 17 12.81 26.55 8.94
C ALA A 17 12.48 26.62 10.45
N VAL A 18 12.59 25.50 11.17
CA VAL A 18 12.28 25.46 12.62
C VAL A 18 13.33 26.25 13.40
N SER A 19 14.61 26.01 13.11
CA SER A 19 15.70 26.74 13.74
C SER A 19 16.06 28.07 13.04
N SER A 20 15.42 28.38 11.90
CA SER A 20 15.77 29.54 11.06
C SER A 20 17.28 29.60 10.76
N SER A 21 17.87 28.45 10.45
CA SER A 21 19.31 28.34 10.24
C SER A 21 19.65 27.28 9.19
N TRP A 22 20.84 27.37 8.60
CA TRP A 22 21.34 26.29 7.75
C TRP A 22 21.85 25.13 8.62
N ILE A 23 21.43 23.91 8.33
CA ILE A 23 21.92 22.70 9.02
C ILE A 23 23.44 22.53 8.83
N THR A 24 24.11 21.70 9.62
CA THR A 24 25.54 21.43 9.40
C THR A 24 25.84 20.94 7.99
N THR A 25 26.87 21.52 7.36
CA THR A 25 27.35 21.13 6.02
C THR A 25 27.81 19.67 6.03
N LYS A 26 27.44 18.91 4.99
CA LYS A 26 27.83 17.52 4.78
C LYS A 26 28.57 17.36 3.45
N VAL A 27 29.55 16.47 3.38
CA VAL A 27 30.15 16.00 2.13
C VAL A 27 29.23 14.91 1.56
N VAL A 28 28.95 14.97 0.26
CA VAL A 28 28.12 14.00 -0.47
C VAL A 28 29.01 13.01 -1.22
N SER A 29 30.09 13.49 -1.85
CA SER A 29 31.11 12.74 -2.59
C SER A 29 32.11 12.01 -1.68
N THR A 30 31.64 11.34 -0.63
CA THR A 30 32.51 10.75 0.42
C THR A 30 33.47 9.66 -0.06
N GLU A 31 33.25 9.14 -1.26
CA GLU A 31 34.02 8.09 -1.91
C GLU A 31 35.09 8.66 -2.85
N SER A 32 35.06 9.97 -3.12
CA SER A 32 35.94 10.61 -4.07
C SER A 32 37.37 10.72 -3.54
N ASP A 33 38.31 10.55 -4.46
CA ASP A 33 39.73 10.88 -4.36
C ASP A 33 40.20 11.76 -5.54
N SER A 34 39.25 12.34 -6.29
CA SER A 34 39.46 13.11 -7.52
C SER A 34 38.49 14.30 -7.58
N TYR A 35 38.39 15.00 -8.72
CA TYR A 35 37.57 16.21 -8.82
C TYR A 35 36.08 15.88 -9.01
N SER A 36 35.28 15.99 -7.95
CA SER A 36 33.82 16.02 -8.04
C SER A 36 33.31 17.38 -8.57
N ARG A 37 32.61 17.38 -9.70
CA ARG A 37 32.18 18.60 -10.41
C ARG A 37 30.77 18.53 -10.99
N SER A 38 30.26 19.71 -11.38
CA SER A 38 28.94 19.93 -11.98
C SER A 38 27.79 19.21 -11.26
N PRO A 39 27.56 19.46 -9.96
CA PRO A 39 26.44 18.86 -9.26
C PRO A 39 25.10 19.34 -9.83
N SER A 40 24.19 18.41 -10.03
CA SER A 40 22.77 18.64 -10.31
C SER A 40 21.96 18.09 -9.14
N LEU A 41 20.89 18.77 -8.74
CA LEU A 41 20.07 18.42 -7.57
C LEU A 41 18.59 18.61 -7.85
N ILE A 42 17.77 17.67 -7.37
CA ILE A 42 16.31 17.77 -7.35
C ILE A 42 15.75 17.24 -6.02
N VAL A 43 14.47 17.52 -5.75
CA VAL A 43 13.73 16.99 -4.60
C VAL A 43 12.45 16.33 -5.09
N ASP A 44 12.20 15.09 -4.68
CA ASP A 44 10.97 14.37 -5.04
C ASP A 44 9.76 14.77 -4.16
N SER A 45 8.57 14.28 -4.49
CA SER A 45 7.34 14.58 -3.74
C SER A 45 7.34 14.04 -2.31
N SER A 46 8.20 13.06 -2.01
CA SER A 46 8.41 12.49 -0.68
C SER A 46 9.48 13.24 0.13
N GLY A 47 10.05 14.31 -0.45
CA GLY A 47 11.09 15.13 0.16
C GLY A 47 12.49 14.52 0.09
N ASN A 48 12.67 13.39 -0.60
CA ASN A 48 14.01 12.84 -0.83
C ASN A 48 14.79 13.76 -1.77
N ILE A 49 16.09 13.85 -1.55
CA ILE A 49 16.98 14.72 -2.33
C ILE A 49 17.82 13.84 -3.22
N HIS A 50 17.85 14.12 -4.51
CA HIS A 50 18.64 13.38 -5.47
C HIS A 50 19.73 14.28 -5.99
N ILE A 51 20.97 13.79 -5.96
CA ILE A 51 22.15 14.53 -6.43
C ILE A 51 22.89 13.65 -7.41
N ALA A 52 23.23 14.22 -8.56
CA ALA A 52 24.17 13.63 -9.51
C ALA A 52 25.33 14.60 -9.74
N TRP A 53 26.52 14.08 -9.94
CA TRP A 53 27.73 14.84 -10.24
C TRP A 53 28.62 14.02 -11.17
N HIS A 54 29.67 14.61 -11.72
CA HIS A 54 30.71 13.81 -12.36
C HIS A 54 32.00 13.83 -11.54
N ASP A 55 32.74 12.73 -11.59
CA ASP A 55 33.97 12.52 -10.82
C ASP A 55 34.90 11.58 -11.58
N GLY A 56 36.22 11.72 -11.44
CA GLY A 56 37.22 10.85 -12.06
C GLY A 56 37.77 9.74 -11.16
N THR A 57 37.18 9.51 -9.99
CA THR A 57 37.57 8.44 -9.07
C THR A 57 37.15 7.07 -9.60
N ASP A 58 38.09 6.11 -9.58
CA ASP A 58 37.80 4.70 -9.88
C ASP A 58 37.01 4.05 -8.74
N TYR A 59 35.69 4.12 -8.87
CA TYR A 59 34.73 3.58 -7.92
C TYR A 59 33.89 2.48 -8.56
N VAL A 60 33.96 1.27 -7.99
CA VAL A 60 33.22 0.09 -8.49
C VAL A 60 33.61 -0.24 -9.95
N SER A 61 34.91 -0.09 -10.29
CA SER A 61 35.47 -0.38 -11.62
C SER A 61 34.93 0.54 -12.73
N SER A 62 34.64 1.79 -12.40
CA SER A 62 34.31 2.84 -13.38
C SER A 62 35.51 3.18 -14.25
N GLY A 63 36.73 3.06 -13.72
CA GLY A 63 37.94 3.49 -14.42
C GLY A 63 38.41 4.86 -13.93
N THR A 64 39.23 5.53 -14.72
CA THR A 64 39.89 6.79 -14.31
C THR A 64 39.44 7.99 -15.14
N ASP A 65 38.57 7.75 -16.11
CA ASP A 65 37.79 8.76 -16.80
C ASP A 65 36.71 9.34 -15.88
N SER A 66 36.12 10.45 -16.31
CA SER A 66 35.02 11.05 -15.55
C SER A 66 33.75 10.21 -15.71
N ASP A 67 33.12 9.84 -14.60
CA ASP A 67 31.85 9.12 -14.58
C ASP A 67 30.75 9.93 -13.91
N VAL A 68 29.50 9.68 -14.28
CA VAL A 68 28.35 10.28 -13.60
C VAL A 68 27.98 9.44 -12.40
N PHE A 69 28.07 10.04 -11.21
CA PHE A 69 27.70 9.45 -9.94
C PHE A 69 26.36 9.98 -9.46
N TYR A 70 25.69 9.18 -8.62
CA TYR A 70 24.38 9.52 -8.06
C TYR A 70 24.25 9.07 -6.59
N LYS A 71 23.56 9.91 -5.79
CA LYS A 71 23.11 9.61 -4.43
C LYS A 71 21.71 10.16 -4.15
N ARG A 72 21.00 9.47 -3.27
CA ARG A 72 19.70 9.90 -2.72
C ARG A 72 19.78 10.10 -1.21
N TRP A 73 19.28 11.23 -0.72
CA TRP A 73 18.97 11.42 0.69
C TRP A 73 17.60 10.80 0.95
N ASP A 74 17.59 9.74 1.75
CA ASP A 74 16.36 9.07 2.17
C ASP A 74 15.81 9.76 3.42
N THR A 75 14.62 10.35 3.32
CA THR A 75 13.99 11.06 4.44
C THR A 75 13.53 10.11 5.53
N SER A 76 13.20 8.86 5.21
CA SER A 76 12.71 7.87 6.17
C SER A 76 13.82 7.41 7.12
N THR A 77 15.04 7.23 6.61
CA THR A 77 16.21 6.82 7.40
C THR A 77 17.08 8.00 7.82
N SER A 78 16.87 9.19 7.24
CA SER A 78 17.72 10.36 7.42
C SER A 78 19.20 10.09 7.10
N THR A 79 19.45 9.35 6.02
CA THR A 79 20.80 9.01 5.54
C THR A 79 20.91 9.16 4.02
N TRP A 80 22.13 9.35 3.52
CA TRP A 80 22.43 9.17 2.09
C TRP A 80 22.47 7.68 1.75
N THR A 81 22.02 7.31 0.55
CA THR A 81 22.26 5.99 -0.03
C THR A 81 23.75 5.80 -0.34
N THR A 82 24.14 4.56 -0.64
CA THR A 82 25.42 4.28 -1.29
C THR A 82 25.50 5.00 -2.64
N THR A 83 26.71 5.32 -3.07
CA THR A 83 26.97 5.90 -4.39
C THR A 83 26.64 4.89 -5.48
N GLU A 84 25.97 5.36 -6.53
CA GLU A 84 25.75 4.60 -7.75
C GLU A 84 26.49 5.26 -8.92
N VAL A 85 27.14 4.45 -9.76
CA VAL A 85 27.66 4.89 -11.06
C VAL A 85 26.51 4.81 -12.06
N VAL A 86 26.14 5.93 -12.66
CA VAL A 86 25.05 6.03 -13.64
C VAL A 86 25.55 5.66 -15.04
N SER A 87 26.77 6.04 -15.39
CA SER A 87 27.39 5.91 -16.72
C SER A 87 28.02 4.53 -17.00
N THR A 88 27.45 3.45 -16.46
CA THR A 88 28.05 2.08 -16.50
C THR A 88 28.38 1.49 -17.88
N GLU A 89 27.78 2.01 -18.94
CA GLU A 89 27.98 1.59 -20.33
C GLU A 89 29.12 2.34 -21.02
N SER A 90 29.64 3.37 -20.36
CA SER A 90 30.60 4.31 -20.92
C SER A 90 32.01 3.77 -20.75
N THR A 91 32.89 4.17 -21.66
CA THR A 91 34.33 3.83 -21.61
C THR A 91 35.19 5.08 -21.77
N GLY A 92 34.60 6.25 -21.56
CA GLY A 92 35.21 7.57 -21.67
C GLY A 92 34.40 8.61 -20.91
N ASP A 93 34.92 9.85 -20.89
CA ASP A 93 34.41 10.92 -20.03
C ASP A 93 32.90 11.17 -20.16
N SER A 94 32.18 10.86 -19.11
CA SER A 94 30.81 11.24 -18.80
C SER A 94 30.78 12.49 -17.93
N THR A 95 30.18 13.58 -18.41
CA THR A 95 30.21 14.88 -17.72
C THR A 95 28.86 15.60 -17.76
N ASN A 96 28.76 16.65 -16.93
CA ASN A 96 27.62 17.59 -16.93
C ASN A 96 26.24 16.93 -16.79
N PRO A 97 26.00 16.15 -15.72
CA PRO A 97 24.70 15.52 -15.51
C PRO A 97 23.60 16.56 -15.26
N SER A 98 22.39 16.24 -15.70
CA SER A 98 21.17 17.00 -15.49
C SER A 98 20.05 16.09 -14.98
N LEU A 99 19.36 16.53 -13.93
CA LEU A 99 18.32 15.75 -13.24
C LEU A 99 16.93 16.38 -13.37
N THR A 100 15.92 15.53 -13.50
CA THR A 100 14.51 15.89 -13.25
C THR A 100 13.73 14.72 -12.64
N VAL A 101 12.60 15.00 -12.00
CA VAL A 101 11.67 14.00 -11.47
C VAL A 101 10.27 14.31 -11.95
N ASN A 102 9.57 13.29 -12.45
CA ASN A 102 8.19 13.44 -12.87
C ASN A 102 7.22 13.23 -11.70
N SER A 103 5.92 13.45 -11.95
CA SER A 103 4.89 13.30 -10.91
C SER A 103 4.70 11.86 -10.41
N THR A 104 5.24 10.84 -11.10
CA THR A 104 5.17 9.44 -10.67
C THR A 104 6.39 9.02 -9.85
N GLY A 105 7.31 9.94 -9.53
CA GLY A 105 8.54 9.66 -8.78
C GLY A 105 9.65 9.01 -9.61
N THR A 106 9.53 9.01 -10.94
CA THR A 106 10.63 8.55 -11.81
C THR A 106 11.66 9.66 -11.96
N ILE A 107 12.90 9.34 -11.63
CA ILE A 107 14.07 10.21 -11.80
C ILE A 107 14.59 10.03 -13.22
N HIS A 108 14.88 11.12 -13.89
CA HIS A 108 15.45 11.17 -15.24
C HIS A 108 16.80 11.86 -15.15
N ILE A 109 17.83 11.26 -15.77
CA ILE A 109 19.20 11.75 -15.78
C ILE A 109 19.69 11.80 -17.22
N ALA A 110 20.20 12.94 -17.67
CA ALA A 110 20.91 13.07 -18.94
C ALA A 110 22.31 13.63 -18.70
N TRP A 111 23.30 13.21 -19.50
CA TRP A 111 24.69 13.66 -19.38
C TRP A 111 25.37 13.70 -20.75
N GLN A 112 26.55 14.33 -20.81
CA GLN A 112 27.42 14.34 -21.97
C GLN A 112 28.40 13.18 -21.90
N ASP A 113 28.65 12.51 -23.02
CA ASP A 113 29.53 11.34 -23.07
C ASP A 113 30.34 11.31 -24.37
N ILE A 114 31.56 10.77 -24.34
CA ILE A 114 32.42 10.61 -25.55
C ILE A 114 32.46 9.19 -26.09
N THR A 115 31.80 8.25 -25.42
CA THR A 115 31.84 6.83 -25.74
C THR A 115 31.14 6.55 -27.05
N ASP A 116 31.80 5.79 -27.93
CA ASP A 116 31.18 5.24 -29.14
C ASP A 116 30.21 4.11 -28.77
N TYR A 117 29.02 4.51 -28.33
CA TYR A 117 27.97 3.60 -27.94
C TYR A 117 27.00 3.38 -29.11
N ASN A 118 26.86 2.12 -29.54
CA ASN A 118 26.00 1.74 -30.67
C ASN A 118 26.29 2.50 -31.99
N GLY A 119 27.54 2.90 -32.22
CA GLY A 119 27.96 3.55 -33.46
C GLY A 119 27.68 5.05 -33.49
N ALA A 120 27.56 5.70 -32.33
CA ALA A 120 27.39 7.14 -32.20
C ALA A 120 28.64 7.91 -32.65
N GLY A 121 29.83 7.29 -32.58
CA GLY A 121 31.10 7.93 -32.90
C GLY A 121 31.86 8.35 -31.64
N THR A 122 32.88 9.21 -31.79
CA THR A 122 33.74 9.64 -30.66
C THR A 122 33.61 11.13 -30.37
N ASP A 123 32.62 11.80 -30.94
CA ASP A 123 32.22 13.14 -30.54
C ASP A 123 31.38 13.10 -29.25
N ILE A 124 31.04 14.27 -28.73
CA ILE A 124 30.28 14.37 -27.49
C ILE A 124 28.79 14.21 -27.80
N ASP A 125 28.20 13.15 -27.28
CA ASP A 125 26.78 12.84 -27.38
C ASP A 125 26.05 13.07 -26.06
N ILE A 126 24.72 13.03 -26.12
CA ILE A 126 23.86 13.08 -24.93
C ILE A 126 23.30 11.71 -24.63
N PHE A 127 23.67 11.20 -23.45
CA PHE A 127 23.17 9.94 -22.92
C PHE A 127 22.03 10.21 -21.93
N TYR A 128 21.20 9.21 -21.72
CA TYR A 128 20.00 9.34 -20.90
C TYR A 128 19.65 8.02 -20.21
N LYS A 129 19.31 8.12 -18.92
CA LYS A 129 18.76 7.04 -18.09
C LYS A 129 17.62 7.54 -17.22
N PHE A 130 16.85 6.60 -16.71
CA PHE A 130 15.84 6.87 -15.71
C PHE A 130 15.84 5.81 -14.61
N LEU A 131 15.42 6.19 -13.42
CA LEU A 131 15.28 5.34 -12.25
C LEU A 131 13.86 5.52 -11.70
N THR A 132 13.09 4.43 -11.65
CA THR A 132 11.73 4.46 -11.08
C THR A 132 11.81 4.25 -9.57
N GLY A 133 11.28 5.20 -8.79
CA GLY A 133 11.17 5.07 -7.34
C GLY A 133 10.04 4.12 -6.90
N PRO A 134 9.86 3.94 -5.58
CA PRO A 134 8.68 3.28 -5.04
C PRO A 134 7.39 3.94 -5.56
N PRO A 135 6.28 3.20 -5.70
CA PRO A 135 5.05 3.78 -6.18
C PRO A 135 4.51 4.85 -5.22
N LEU A 136 3.64 5.73 -5.73
CA LEU A 136 2.86 6.61 -4.86
C LEU A 136 1.82 5.80 -4.09
N ALA A 137 1.40 6.32 -2.93
CA ALA A 137 0.32 5.70 -2.18
C ALA A 137 -0.98 5.78 -2.99
N PRO A 138 -1.74 4.68 -3.10
CA PRO A 138 -3.07 4.72 -3.68
C PRO A 138 -4.04 5.46 -2.75
N GLU A 139 -5.15 5.91 -3.30
CA GLU A 139 -6.33 6.40 -2.59
C GLU A 139 -7.39 5.30 -2.55
N LEU A 140 -7.70 4.81 -1.35
CA LEU A 140 -8.76 3.83 -1.11
C LEU A 140 -10.11 4.53 -1.12
N ALA A 141 -11.01 4.07 -1.98
CA ALA A 141 -12.37 4.59 -2.09
C ALA A 141 -13.19 4.30 -0.82
N PHE A 142 -14.28 5.06 -0.63
CA PHE A 142 -15.23 4.76 0.44
C PHE A 142 -15.80 3.35 0.27
N ILE A 143 -15.79 2.58 1.36
CA ILE A 143 -16.38 1.25 1.40
C ILE A 143 -17.90 1.41 1.48
N VAL A 144 -18.62 0.85 0.50
CA VAL A 144 -20.07 0.96 0.39
C VAL A 144 -20.70 -0.42 0.12
N PRO A 145 -21.82 -0.76 0.80
CA PRO A 145 -22.47 -0.01 1.88
C PRO A 145 -21.66 -0.02 3.19
N ASN A 146 -21.94 0.94 4.08
CA ASN A 146 -21.41 0.96 5.44
C ASN A 146 -22.50 1.49 6.40
N PRO A 147 -23.05 0.66 7.31
CA PRO A 147 -22.68 -0.74 7.57
C PRO A 147 -23.06 -1.69 6.42
N THR A 148 -22.45 -2.88 6.41
CA THR A 148 -22.82 -3.99 5.53
C THR A 148 -23.44 -5.13 6.34
N ASP A 149 -24.45 -5.78 5.78
CA ASP A 149 -25.15 -6.94 6.35
C ASP A 149 -24.79 -8.28 5.70
N ILE A 150 -23.86 -8.23 4.75
CA ILE A 150 -23.28 -9.40 4.08
C ILE A 150 -21.83 -9.61 4.52
N ASP A 151 -21.35 -10.84 4.42
CA ASP A 151 -20.02 -11.27 4.85
C ASP A 151 -18.88 -10.87 3.89
N THR A 152 -19.17 -10.09 2.85
CA THR A 152 -18.20 -9.77 1.79
C THR A 152 -18.09 -8.27 1.61
N VAL A 153 -16.86 -7.76 1.72
CA VAL A 153 -16.50 -6.34 1.57
C VAL A 153 -15.67 -6.16 0.31
N TYR A 154 -16.11 -5.30 -0.60
CA TYR A 154 -15.33 -4.91 -1.76
C TYR A 154 -14.49 -3.66 -1.47
N LEU A 155 -13.19 -3.78 -1.69
CA LEU A 155 -12.23 -2.69 -1.61
C LEU A 155 -11.83 -2.29 -3.04
N ASP A 156 -11.90 -1.00 -3.33
CA ASP A 156 -11.52 -0.40 -4.61
C ASP A 156 -10.62 0.81 -4.38
N TRP A 157 -9.59 0.96 -5.21
CA TRP A 157 -8.63 2.06 -5.10
C TRP A 157 -8.12 2.47 -6.48
N ASP A 158 -7.51 3.64 -6.59
CA ASP A 158 -6.98 4.12 -7.86
C ASP A 158 -5.78 3.27 -8.35
N ASN A 159 -5.66 3.16 -9.68
CA ASN A 159 -4.55 2.41 -10.28
C ASN A 159 -3.27 3.25 -10.25
N VAL A 160 -2.26 2.78 -9.50
CA VAL A 160 -0.91 3.34 -9.47
C VAL A 160 -0.08 2.70 -10.58
N THR A 161 0.18 3.47 -11.64
CA THR A 161 0.84 2.97 -12.88
C THR A 161 2.25 2.42 -12.69
N THR A 162 2.98 2.86 -11.66
CA THR A 162 4.32 2.36 -11.32
C THR A 162 4.30 1.18 -10.35
N ALA A 163 3.12 0.77 -9.87
CA ALA A 163 2.95 -0.37 -8.99
C ALA A 163 2.83 -1.66 -9.78
N THR A 164 3.52 -2.70 -9.31
CA THR A 164 3.40 -4.07 -9.84
C THR A 164 2.63 -4.97 -8.88
N THR A 165 2.39 -4.51 -7.65
CA THR A 165 1.68 -5.25 -6.59
C THR A 165 1.01 -4.27 -5.63
N TYR A 166 -0.02 -4.73 -4.93
CA TYR A 166 -0.69 -4.05 -3.83
C TYR A 166 -0.80 -5.00 -2.64
N TYR A 167 -0.54 -4.48 -1.45
CA TYR A 167 -0.70 -5.16 -0.19
C TYR A 167 -1.94 -4.60 0.52
N VAL A 168 -2.88 -5.48 0.84
CA VAL A 168 -4.13 -5.13 1.52
C VAL A 168 -3.95 -5.41 3.00
N TYR A 169 -4.15 -4.40 3.84
CA TYR A 169 -4.09 -4.54 5.30
C TYR A 169 -5.46 -4.35 5.91
N ARG A 170 -5.72 -5.09 6.99
CA ARG A 170 -6.95 -4.99 7.79
C ARG A 170 -6.63 -4.98 9.27
N SER A 171 -7.41 -4.24 10.05
CA SER A 171 -7.31 -4.15 11.51
C SER A 171 -8.67 -3.91 12.15
N ALA A 172 -8.83 -4.30 13.43
CA ALA A 172 -10.00 -3.94 14.24
C ALA A 172 -9.96 -2.49 14.75
N TYR A 173 -8.83 -1.80 14.53
CA TYR A 173 -8.58 -0.42 14.94
C TYR A 173 -8.01 0.39 13.77
N TYR A 174 -8.17 1.70 13.84
CA TYR A 174 -7.60 2.63 12.86
C TYR A 174 -6.11 2.37 12.61
N ILE A 175 -5.71 2.32 11.34
CA ILE A 175 -4.35 2.01 10.91
C ILE A 175 -3.57 3.31 10.71
N TRP A 176 -2.68 3.61 11.65
CA TRP A 176 -1.73 4.73 11.56
C TRP A 176 -0.40 4.34 10.89
N SER A 177 -0.12 3.05 10.79
CA SER A 177 1.10 2.49 10.20
C SER A 177 0.92 0.99 9.95
N VAL A 178 1.58 0.49 8.91
CA VAL A 178 1.59 -0.94 8.53
C VAL A 178 2.83 -1.70 9.02
N GLU A 179 3.77 -1.04 9.69
CA GLU A 179 5.09 -1.61 10.05
C GLU A 179 5.02 -2.91 10.87
N LYS A 180 3.95 -3.08 11.66
CA LYS A 180 3.73 -4.26 12.53
C LYS A 180 2.52 -5.09 12.11
N LEU A 181 1.99 -4.86 10.91
CA LEU A 181 0.85 -5.58 10.38
C LEU A 181 1.32 -6.52 9.27
N ASN A 182 0.64 -7.66 9.16
CA ASN A 182 0.76 -8.50 7.99
C ASN A 182 -0.38 -8.17 7.01
N PRO A 183 -0.10 -8.13 5.70
CA PRO A 183 -1.17 -7.98 4.73
C PRO A 183 -2.09 -9.21 4.77
N ILE A 184 -3.39 -8.98 4.65
CA ILE A 184 -4.39 -10.06 4.48
C ILE A 184 -4.37 -10.60 3.05
N ALA A 185 -3.91 -9.80 2.09
CA ALA A 185 -3.78 -10.20 0.69
C ALA A 185 -2.67 -9.43 -0.03
N THR A 186 -2.17 -10.03 -1.11
CA THR A 186 -1.27 -9.39 -2.08
C THR A 186 -1.87 -9.59 -3.46
N VAL A 187 -2.17 -8.50 -4.16
CA VAL A 187 -2.88 -8.51 -5.44
C VAL A 187 -2.15 -7.65 -6.48
N ILE A 188 -2.38 -7.90 -7.77
CA ILE A 188 -1.75 -7.15 -8.87
C ILE A 188 -2.72 -6.16 -9.56
N THR A 189 -3.99 -6.20 -9.16
CA THR A 189 -5.07 -5.34 -9.67
C THR A 189 -5.54 -4.39 -8.57
N SER A 190 -6.09 -3.25 -8.98
CA SER A 190 -6.68 -2.25 -8.08
C SER A 190 -8.08 -2.67 -7.65
N GLY A 191 -8.15 -3.63 -6.72
CA GLY A 191 -9.40 -4.10 -6.13
C GLY A 191 -9.26 -5.45 -5.43
N TYR A 192 -10.02 -5.67 -4.37
CA TYR A 192 -10.01 -6.90 -3.59
C TYR A 192 -11.34 -7.15 -2.87
N PHE A 193 -11.78 -8.41 -2.81
CA PHE A 193 -12.92 -8.82 -1.99
C PHE A 193 -12.41 -9.50 -0.71
N ASP A 194 -12.81 -8.97 0.44
CA ASP A 194 -12.51 -9.54 1.75
C ASP A 194 -13.74 -10.23 2.34
N THR A 195 -13.60 -11.46 2.82
CA THR A 195 -14.68 -12.23 3.44
C THR A 195 -14.52 -12.24 4.96
N ILE A 196 -15.58 -11.83 5.66
CA ILE A 196 -15.61 -11.53 7.09
C ILE A 196 -16.83 -12.20 7.73
N PRO A 197 -16.70 -13.40 8.31
CA PRO A 197 -17.82 -14.18 8.81
C PRO A 197 -18.24 -13.80 10.25
N TYR A 198 -17.85 -12.63 10.73
CA TYR A 198 -18.18 -12.15 12.08
C TYR A 198 -18.35 -10.63 12.10
N GLU A 199 -19.13 -10.15 13.06
CA GLU A 199 -19.45 -8.74 13.20
C GLU A 199 -18.28 -7.91 13.73
N GLY A 200 -18.31 -6.62 13.45
CA GLY A 200 -17.41 -5.64 14.03
C GLY A 200 -16.98 -4.54 13.07
N ASN A 201 -16.06 -3.71 13.54
CA ASN A 201 -15.46 -2.65 12.74
C ASN A 201 -14.14 -3.12 12.12
N PHE A 202 -14.00 -2.92 10.81
CA PHE A 202 -12.82 -3.33 10.05
C PHE A 202 -12.24 -2.13 9.32
N TYR A 203 -10.98 -1.81 9.62
CA TYR A 203 -10.23 -0.71 9.06
C TYR A 203 -9.24 -1.23 8.02
N TYR A 204 -9.18 -0.56 6.88
CA TYR A 204 -8.37 -0.95 5.72
C TYR A 204 -7.45 0.16 5.26
N VAL A 205 -6.25 -0.25 4.84
CA VAL A 205 -5.33 0.57 4.06
C VAL A 205 -4.67 -0.27 2.98
N ILE A 206 -4.26 0.38 1.89
CA ILE A 206 -3.59 -0.25 0.76
C ILE A 206 -2.17 0.32 0.64
N VAL A 207 -1.20 -0.55 0.36
CA VAL A 207 0.18 -0.16 0.05
C VAL A 207 0.52 -0.65 -1.35
N ALA A 208 0.94 0.24 -2.24
CA ALA A 208 1.44 -0.11 -3.56
C ALA A 208 2.92 -0.49 -3.48
N GLY A 209 3.35 -1.47 -4.27
CA GLY A 209 4.74 -1.94 -4.29
C GLY A 209 5.27 -2.16 -5.71
N ASN A 210 6.56 -1.97 -5.88
CA ASN A 210 7.33 -2.36 -7.07
C ASN A 210 8.74 -2.84 -6.66
N PHE A 211 9.61 -3.08 -7.65
CA PHE A 211 10.98 -3.54 -7.38
C PHE A 211 11.83 -2.53 -6.58
N ALA A 212 11.48 -1.24 -6.62
CA ALA A 212 12.18 -0.17 -5.90
C ALA A 212 11.71 -0.02 -4.45
N GLY A 213 10.57 -0.61 -4.09
CA GLY A 213 10.04 -0.64 -2.74
C GLY A 213 8.53 -0.41 -2.67
N ASN A 214 8.07 -0.03 -1.48
CA ASN A 214 6.66 0.18 -1.16
C ASN A 214 6.35 1.67 -1.00
N SER A 215 5.12 2.05 -1.33
CA SER A 215 4.54 3.35 -1.00
C SER A 215 4.30 3.49 0.50
N SER A 216 3.96 4.71 0.95
CA SER A 216 3.19 4.85 2.19
C SER A 216 1.81 4.19 2.04
N HIS A 217 1.12 3.94 3.15
CA HIS A 217 -0.24 3.43 3.06
C HIS A 217 -1.22 4.52 2.58
N SER A 218 -2.33 4.09 1.97
CA SER A 218 -3.44 4.94 1.57
C SER A 218 -4.08 5.68 2.75
N ASN A 219 -5.06 6.54 2.48
CA ASN A 219 -6.07 6.89 3.48
C ASN A 219 -6.64 5.62 4.16
N CYS A 220 -6.99 5.72 5.44
CA CYS A 220 -7.60 4.62 6.18
C CYS A 220 -9.12 4.72 6.07
N GLN A 221 -9.74 3.70 5.48
CA GLN A 221 -11.20 3.56 5.41
C GLN A 221 -11.67 2.49 6.38
N TYR A 222 -12.95 2.49 6.74
CA TYR A 222 -13.52 1.44 7.58
C TYR A 222 -14.92 1.04 7.10
N VAL A 223 -15.33 -0.16 7.51
CA VAL A 223 -16.68 -0.66 7.39
C VAL A 223 -17.10 -1.36 8.67
N GLU A 224 -18.36 -1.18 9.06
CA GLU A 224 -18.99 -1.96 10.11
C GLU A 224 -19.75 -3.14 9.47
N VAL A 225 -19.40 -4.36 9.87
CA VAL A 225 -20.13 -5.58 9.51
C VAL A 225 -21.09 -5.90 10.65
N ILE A 226 -22.37 -5.99 10.33
CA ILE A 226 -23.43 -6.39 11.25
C ILE A 226 -24.15 -7.59 10.64
N PHE A 227 -24.48 -8.61 11.40
CA PHE A 227 -25.38 -9.65 10.95
C PHE A 227 -26.71 -9.47 11.68
N PRO A 228 -27.85 -9.66 11.00
CA PRO A 228 -29.11 -9.63 11.70
C PRO A 228 -29.12 -10.72 12.77
N ASP A 229 -29.19 -10.31 14.04
CA ASP A 229 -29.42 -11.21 15.17
C ASP A 229 -30.89 -11.63 15.11
N PHE A 230 -31.19 -12.74 14.44
CA PHE A 230 -32.54 -13.28 14.40
C PHE A 230 -32.92 -13.75 15.80
N LYS A 231 -33.61 -12.90 16.56
CA LYS A 231 -34.26 -13.32 17.81
C LYS A 231 -35.14 -14.53 17.51
N ALA A 232 -35.07 -15.58 18.34
CA ALA A 232 -35.96 -16.71 18.22
C ALA A 232 -37.44 -16.26 18.32
N PRO A 233 -38.34 -16.75 17.45
CA PRO A 233 -39.77 -16.49 17.57
C PRO A 233 -40.31 -17.09 18.87
N GLU A 234 -41.11 -16.32 19.58
CA GLU A 234 -41.81 -16.69 20.79
C GLU A 234 -43.17 -17.29 20.43
N LEU A 235 -43.31 -18.60 20.70
CA LEU A 235 -44.56 -19.31 20.46
C LEU A 235 -45.62 -18.85 21.46
N THR A 236 -46.78 -18.44 20.95
CA THR A 236 -47.96 -18.16 21.78
C THR A 236 -48.39 -19.45 22.48
N PRO A 237 -48.78 -19.42 23.78
CA PRO A 237 -49.23 -20.61 24.49
C PRO A 237 -50.35 -21.34 23.74
N ILE A 238 -50.16 -22.62 23.48
CA ILE A 238 -51.14 -23.48 22.81
C ILE A 238 -52.28 -23.75 23.80
N LEU A 239 -53.49 -23.31 23.45
CA LEU A 239 -54.69 -23.42 24.27
C LEU A 239 -55.87 -23.98 23.48
N PRO A 240 -56.73 -24.83 24.07
CA PRO A 240 -56.58 -25.43 25.41
C PRO A 240 -55.50 -26.53 25.43
N ASN A 241 -54.90 -26.75 26.60
CA ASN A 241 -53.98 -27.86 26.83
C ASN A 241 -54.44 -28.64 28.08
N PRO A 242 -54.95 -29.88 27.95
CA PRO A 242 -55.06 -30.68 26.72
C PRO A 242 -56.15 -30.16 25.77
N THR A 243 -56.02 -30.45 24.47
CA THR A 243 -57.03 -30.18 23.45
C THR A 243 -57.91 -31.42 23.20
N GLU A 244 -59.18 -31.22 22.84
CA GLU A 244 -60.13 -32.28 22.46
C GLU A 244 -60.37 -32.35 20.95
N VAL A 245 -59.74 -31.46 20.17
CA VAL A 245 -59.86 -31.43 18.71
C VAL A 245 -58.61 -32.03 18.04
N ASN A 246 -58.80 -32.62 16.86
CA ASN A 246 -57.75 -33.30 16.08
C ASN A 246 -56.84 -32.34 15.29
N SER A 247 -56.72 -31.08 15.69
CA SER A 247 -55.88 -30.08 15.03
C SER A 247 -55.34 -29.07 16.04
N ILE A 248 -54.10 -28.63 15.87
CA ILE A 248 -53.46 -27.64 16.76
C ILE A 248 -53.03 -26.42 15.94
N SER A 249 -53.41 -25.23 16.40
CA SER A 249 -52.94 -23.97 15.81
C SER A 249 -51.75 -23.43 16.58
N LEU A 250 -50.65 -23.19 15.86
CA LEU A 250 -49.44 -22.54 16.34
C LEU A 250 -49.42 -21.10 15.82
N VAL A 251 -49.09 -20.14 16.68
CA VAL A 251 -48.92 -18.72 16.34
C VAL A 251 -47.70 -18.20 17.09
N TRP A 252 -46.87 -17.38 16.45
CA TRP A 252 -45.68 -16.77 17.03
C TRP A 252 -45.52 -15.32 16.57
N ASP A 253 -44.62 -14.56 17.19
CA ASP A 253 -44.29 -13.21 16.75
C ASP A 253 -43.48 -13.22 15.44
N SER A 254 -43.68 -12.20 14.60
CA SER A 254 -42.87 -12.00 13.40
C SER A 254 -41.46 -11.55 13.77
N ILE A 255 -40.45 -12.20 13.20
CA ILE A 255 -39.05 -11.78 13.33
C ILE A 255 -38.66 -10.92 12.13
N ASP A 256 -38.05 -9.76 12.39
CA ASP A 256 -37.57 -8.87 11.32
C ASP A 256 -36.48 -9.56 10.49
N GLY A 257 -36.58 -9.46 9.16
CA GLY A 257 -35.70 -10.15 8.21
C GLY A 257 -35.94 -11.67 8.05
N ALA A 258 -36.78 -12.32 8.87
CA ALA A 258 -37.07 -13.74 8.70
C ALA A 258 -37.95 -13.97 7.45
N THR A 259 -37.48 -14.80 6.53
CA THR A 259 -38.17 -15.11 5.26
C THR A 259 -38.99 -16.39 5.32
N GLU A 260 -38.69 -17.27 6.27
CA GLU A 260 -39.37 -18.54 6.52
C GLU A 260 -39.22 -18.97 7.99
N TYR A 261 -40.07 -19.89 8.43
CA TYR A 261 -40.14 -20.45 9.77
C TYR A 261 -40.20 -21.97 9.68
N TYR A 262 -39.35 -22.64 10.45
CA TYR A 262 -39.28 -24.09 10.53
C TYR A 262 -40.10 -24.60 11.72
N ILE A 263 -41.03 -25.52 11.45
CA ILE A 263 -41.89 -26.09 12.48
C ILE A 263 -41.28 -27.40 12.97
N TYR A 264 -41.13 -27.55 14.28
CA TYR A 264 -40.63 -28.77 14.91
C TYR A 264 -41.66 -29.31 15.90
N ARG A 265 -41.75 -30.64 16.00
CA ARG A 265 -42.66 -31.33 16.92
C ARG A 265 -41.94 -32.49 17.59
N SER A 266 -42.21 -32.69 18.88
CA SER A 266 -41.69 -33.79 19.69
C SER A 266 -42.74 -34.21 20.73
N ASP A 267 -42.61 -35.43 21.27
CA ASP A 267 -43.40 -35.94 22.40
C ASP A 267 -42.86 -35.50 23.77
N SER A 268 -41.80 -34.70 23.76
CA SER A 268 -41.09 -34.16 24.93
C SER A 268 -40.60 -32.73 24.67
N TYR A 269 -40.20 -32.01 25.72
CA TYR A 269 -39.67 -30.65 25.59
C TYR A 269 -38.45 -30.60 24.65
N ILE A 270 -38.52 -29.73 23.64
CA ILE A 270 -37.41 -29.45 22.72
C ILE A 270 -36.54 -28.36 23.33
N TRP A 271 -35.32 -28.73 23.76
CA TRP A 271 -34.32 -27.79 24.28
C TRP A 271 -33.31 -27.34 23.21
N SER A 272 -33.26 -28.06 22.07
CA SER A 272 -32.44 -27.77 20.90
C SER A 272 -33.08 -28.40 19.66
N VAL A 273 -32.93 -27.76 18.51
CA VAL A 273 -33.35 -28.29 17.19
C VAL A 273 -32.22 -29.03 16.46
N GLU A 274 -31.01 -29.06 17.03
CA GLU A 274 -29.87 -29.75 16.43
C GLU A 274 -30.18 -31.23 16.20
N GLY A 275 -30.04 -31.68 14.95
CA GLY A 275 -30.34 -33.06 14.55
C GLY A 275 -31.82 -33.39 14.38
N LEU A 276 -32.74 -32.44 14.58
CA LEU A 276 -34.17 -32.62 14.27
C LEU A 276 -34.46 -32.27 12.80
N THR A 277 -35.45 -32.94 12.22
CA THR A 277 -36.00 -32.58 10.91
C THR A 277 -37.29 -31.78 11.12
N PRO A 278 -37.44 -30.60 10.48
CA PRO A 278 -38.69 -29.85 10.52
C PRO A 278 -39.86 -30.70 10.01
N VAL A 279 -41.02 -30.57 10.64
CA VAL A 279 -42.27 -31.18 10.14
C VAL A 279 -42.86 -30.35 8.99
N ASP A 280 -42.62 -29.04 8.97
CA ASP A 280 -42.99 -28.15 7.87
C ASP A 280 -42.12 -26.88 7.84
N THR A 281 -42.21 -26.11 6.76
CA THR A 281 -41.57 -24.80 6.58
C THR A 281 -42.60 -23.82 6.01
N VAL A 282 -42.85 -22.72 6.71
CA VAL A 282 -43.89 -21.74 6.36
C VAL A 282 -43.33 -20.33 6.28
N ILE A 283 -43.95 -19.47 5.47
CA ILE A 283 -43.56 -18.05 5.33
C ILE A 283 -44.45 -17.11 6.19
N THR A 284 -45.44 -17.67 6.88
CA THR A 284 -46.39 -16.94 7.73
C THR A 284 -46.08 -17.16 9.21
N THR A 285 -46.58 -16.29 10.09
CA THR A 285 -46.40 -16.40 11.55
C THR A 285 -47.42 -17.32 12.23
N SER A 286 -47.92 -18.30 11.50
CA SER A 286 -48.90 -19.28 11.99
C SER A 286 -48.83 -20.58 11.20
N PHE A 287 -49.14 -21.69 11.86
CA PHE A 287 -49.22 -23.03 11.28
C PHE A 287 -50.37 -23.82 11.92
N VAL A 288 -51.01 -24.71 11.16
CA VAL A 288 -52.03 -25.65 11.67
C VAL A 288 -51.53 -27.06 11.41
N ASP A 289 -51.26 -27.80 12.48
CA ASP A 289 -50.90 -29.22 12.48
C ASP A 289 -52.17 -30.08 12.54
#